data_AF-W6L7G1-F1
#
_entry.id   AF-W6L7G1-F1
#
_cell.length_a   1.000
_cell.length_b   1.000
_cell.length_c   1.000
_cell.angle_alpha   90.00
_cell.angle_beta   90.00
_cell.angle_gamma   90.00
#
_symmetry.space_group_name_H-M   'P 1'
#
loop_
_entity.id
_entity.type
_entity.pdbx_description
1 polymer ?
#
loop_
_entity_poly.entity_id
_entity_poly.type
_entity_poly.pdbx_seq_one_letter_code
_entity_poly.pdbx_strand_id
1 'polypeptide(L)'
;MIRQMRGVPGVTPERLAAAAKVRHCALSLVGEPIMYPQINKFCELLHEEGISSFMVTNAQFPEQLRALVPVTQLYLSVDAATPEELKRIDRPLFEDYWERCLACVRELRKKRQRTVFRLTMVNAYNNENHGAYADLVEMAWPDFVEVKGVTYCGTSATSTLTMKDNVPRHDEVITFCERLCDELARRRPGYHSPSMTAEACPLTPNDDPEVVVLPAGAENRPYHIACEHEHSCCVLIALDKFYFNQRWHTWIDYDKFNKLVKAFEERRKELEENGEGENDMDEFTSLDYVEPTPLWATYQSKERGFDPNQTRVLRKNGRPTMITSGC
;
A
#
# COMPACT_ATOMS: atom_id res chain seq x y z
N MET A 1 7.06 -13.04 -21.20
CA MET A 1 7.89 -13.72 -20.19
C MET A 1 7.25 -15.00 -19.64
N ILE A 2 5.92 -15.08 -19.44
CA ILE A 2 5.27 -16.30 -18.94
C ILE A 2 5.48 -17.52 -19.84
N ARG A 3 5.35 -17.37 -21.16
CA ARG A 3 5.52 -18.49 -22.12
C ARG A 3 6.91 -19.12 -22.04
N GLN A 4 7.93 -18.32 -21.74
CA GLN A 4 9.32 -18.78 -21.60
C GLN A 4 9.54 -19.65 -20.36
N MET A 5 8.66 -19.60 -19.35
CA MET A 5 8.77 -20.43 -18.14
C MET A 5 8.31 -21.87 -18.33
N ARG A 6 7.76 -22.22 -19.51
CA ARG A 6 7.33 -23.58 -19.82
C ARG A 6 8.53 -24.53 -19.83
N GLY A 7 8.49 -25.57 -18.99
CA GLY A 7 9.55 -26.57 -18.90
C GLY A 7 10.72 -26.19 -17.98
N VAL A 8 10.68 -25.02 -17.33
CA VAL A 8 11.66 -24.65 -16.30
C VAL A 8 11.47 -25.56 -15.07
N PRO A 9 12.53 -26.18 -14.53
CA PRO A 9 12.44 -27.01 -13.32
C PRO A 9 11.78 -26.25 -12.15
N GLY A 10 10.79 -26.87 -11.50
CA GLY A 10 10.05 -26.29 -10.38
C GLY A 10 8.79 -25.50 -10.77
N VAL A 11 8.56 -25.21 -12.06
CA VAL A 11 7.32 -24.58 -12.53
C VAL A 11 6.26 -25.67 -12.76
N THR A 12 5.16 -25.61 -12.00
CA THR A 12 4.04 -26.57 -12.17
C THR A 12 3.08 -26.13 -13.28
N PRO A 13 2.40 -27.07 -13.96
CA PRO A 13 1.38 -26.74 -14.97
C PRO A 13 0.27 -25.84 -14.41
N GLU A 14 -0.14 -26.05 -13.15
CA GLU A 14 -1.20 -25.31 -12.48
C GLU A 14 -0.76 -23.85 -12.23
N ARG A 15 0.48 -23.64 -11.76
CA ARG A 15 1.04 -22.29 -11.57
C ARG A 15 1.22 -21.56 -12.90
N LEU A 16 1.61 -22.28 -13.96
CA LEU A 16 1.75 -21.70 -15.30
C LEU A 16 0.37 -21.30 -15.89
N ALA A 17 -0.65 -22.13 -15.71
CA ALA A 17 -2.01 -21.83 -16.11
C ALA A 17 -2.60 -20.66 -15.32
N ALA A 18 -2.40 -20.63 -14.00
CA ALA A 18 -2.80 -19.52 -13.14
C ALA A 18 -2.12 -18.21 -13.55
N ALA A 19 -0.80 -18.22 -13.80
CA ALA A 19 -0.06 -17.04 -14.24
C ALA A 19 -0.53 -16.51 -15.61
N ALA A 20 -1.03 -17.40 -16.49
CA ALA A 20 -1.57 -17.00 -17.78
C ALA A 20 -2.92 -16.28 -17.69
N LYS A 21 -3.67 -16.43 -16.58
CA LYS A 21 -4.91 -15.71 -16.30
C LYS A 21 -4.60 -14.50 -15.42
N VAL A 22 -4.49 -13.33 -16.04
CA VAL A 22 -4.25 -12.07 -15.33
C VAL A 22 -5.42 -11.79 -14.38
N ARG A 23 -5.10 -11.49 -13.11
CA ARG A 23 -6.08 -11.05 -12.10
C ARG A 23 -5.81 -9.65 -11.57
N HIS A 24 -4.56 -9.20 -11.68
CA HIS A 24 -4.09 -7.97 -11.06
C HIS A 24 -3.18 -7.23 -12.04
N CYS A 25 -3.35 -5.92 -12.15
CA CYS A 25 -2.51 -5.03 -12.93
C CYS A 25 -1.87 -3.99 -12.00
N ALA A 26 -0.53 -3.99 -11.92
CA ALA A 26 0.24 -3.01 -11.16
C ALA A 26 0.77 -1.93 -12.10
N LEU A 27 0.17 -0.74 -12.04
CA LEU A 27 0.55 0.43 -12.82
C LEU A 27 1.66 1.16 -12.07
N SER A 28 2.88 0.61 -12.15
CA SER A 28 3.98 1.03 -11.25
C SER A 28 5.40 0.70 -11.74
N LEU A 29 5.58 0.30 -13.00
CA LEU A 29 6.86 -0.23 -13.49
C LEU A 29 7.92 0.85 -13.70
N VAL A 30 7.72 1.72 -14.69
CA VAL A 30 8.63 2.81 -15.06
C VAL A 30 7.78 3.99 -15.57
N GLY A 31 8.25 5.21 -15.31
CA GLY A 31 7.55 6.43 -15.67
C GLY A 31 6.41 6.74 -14.69
N GLU A 32 5.54 7.65 -15.09
CA GLU A 32 4.41 8.10 -14.28
C GLU A 32 3.09 7.71 -14.98
N PRO A 33 2.41 6.64 -14.51
CA PRO A 33 1.26 6.08 -15.22
C PRO A 33 0.09 7.05 -15.31
N ILE A 34 -0.09 7.92 -14.32
CA ILE A 34 -1.21 8.88 -14.28
C ILE A 34 -1.11 9.96 -15.36
N MET A 35 0.07 10.14 -15.98
CA MET A 35 0.25 11.03 -17.13
C MET A 35 -0.37 10.48 -18.42
N TYR A 36 -0.66 9.17 -18.49
CA TYR A 36 -1.21 8.59 -19.70
C TYR A 36 -2.62 9.16 -19.97
N PRO A 37 -2.87 9.80 -21.14
CA PRO A 37 -4.14 10.51 -21.37
C PRO A 37 -5.38 9.63 -21.31
N GLN A 38 -5.25 8.32 -21.49
CA GLN A 38 -6.36 7.36 -21.44
C GLN A 38 -6.30 6.48 -20.18
N ILE A 39 -5.65 6.94 -19.11
CA ILE A 39 -5.46 6.14 -17.89
C ILE A 39 -6.79 5.70 -17.25
N ASN A 40 -7.79 6.57 -17.23
CA ASN A 40 -9.12 6.24 -16.74
C ASN A 40 -9.77 5.17 -17.60
N LYS A 41 -9.76 5.36 -18.94
CA LYS A 41 -10.33 4.36 -19.85
C LYS A 41 -9.61 3.01 -19.75
N PHE A 42 -8.30 3.04 -19.52
CA PHE A 42 -7.54 1.81 -19.30
C PHE A 42 -7.93 1.10 -18.00
N CYS A 43 -8.14 1.85 -16.91
CA CYS A 43 -8.63 1.27 -15.65
C CYS A 43 -10.02 0.65 -15.82
N GLU A 44 -10.94 1.35 -16.48
CA GLU A 44 -12.29 0.84 -16.80
C GLU A 44 -12.21 -0.49 -17.58
N LEU A 45 -11.36 -0.56 -18.62
CA LEU A 45 -11.15 -1.79 -19.39
C LEU A 45 -10.59 -2.95 -18.54
N LEU A 46 -9.75 -2.67 -17.55
CA LEU A 46 -9.26 -3.69 -16.63
C LEU A 46 -10.40 -4.21 -15.75
N HIS A 47 -11.24 -3.32 -15.24
CA HIS A 47 -12.36 -3.66 -14.36
C HIS A 47 -13.49 -4.40 -15.10
N GLU A 48 -13.76 -4.05 -16.36
CA GLU A 48 -14.66 -4.80 -17.26
C GLU A 48 -14.25 -6.28 -17.39
N GLU A 49 -12.94 -6.57 -17.37
CA GLU A 49 -12.36 -7.93 -17.39
C GLU A 49 -12.18 -8.55 -15.99
N GLY A 50 -12.62 -7.86 -14.92
CA GLY A 50 -12.45 -8.31 -13.53
C GLY A 50 -11.01 -8.31 -13.04
N ILE A 51 -10.14 -7.52 -13.66
CA ILE A 51 -8.72 -7.35 -13.30
C ILE A 51 -8.59 -6.16 -12.34
N SER A 52 -8.12 -6.40 -11.12
CA SER A 52 -7.92 -5.34 -10.15
C SER A 52 -6.77 -4.42 -10.54
N SER A 53 -6.85 -3.12 -10.23
CA SER A 53 -5.85 -2.12 -10.59
C SER A 53 -5.17 -1.50 -9.37
N PHE A 54 -3.83 -1.50 -9.38
CA PHE A 54 -2.99 -0.86 -8.36
C PHE A 54 -2.26 0.31 -9.01
N MET A 55 -2.70 1.53 -8.73
CA MET A 55 -2.12 2.75 -9.29
C MET A 55 -1.05 3.30 -8.37
N VAL A 56 0.15 3.57 -8.89
CA VAL A 56 1.21 4.23 -8.14
C VAL A 56 1.55 5.55 -8.83
N THR A 57 1.59 6.64 -8.06
CA THR A 57 1.96 7.98 -8.57
C THR A 57 2.94 8.69 -7.64
N ASN A 58 3.84 9.50 -8.22
CA ASN A 58 4.91 10.22 -7.53
C ASN A 58 4.50 11.57 -6.90
N ALA A 59 3.19 11.84 -6.77
CA ALA A 59 2.65 13.07 -6.21
C ALA A 59 2.97 14.35 -7.00
N GLN A 60 3.22 14.27 -8.32
CA GLN A 60 3.49 15.45 -9.16
C GLN A 60 2.33 15.86 -10.08
N PHE A 61 1.18 15.19 -10.05
CA PHE A 61 0.10 15.38 -11.03
C PHE A 61 -1.28 15.54 -10.36
N PRO A 62 -1.52 16.66 -9.66
CA PRO A 62 -2.72 16.83 -8.83
C PRO A 62 -4.03 16.88 -9.64
N GLU A 63 -4.00 17.41 -10.86
CA GLU A 63 -5.20 17.46 -11.73
C GLU A 63 -5.59 16.07 -12.20
N GLN A 64 -4.62 15.27 -12.63
CA GLN A 64 -4.82 13.88 -13.05
C GLN A 64 -5.23 13.02 -11.86
N LEU A 65 -4.66 13.26 -10.68
CA LEU A 65 -5.06 12.58 -9.45
C LEU A 65 -6.51 12.89 -9.08
N ARG A 66 -6.92 14.15 -9.21
CA ARG A 66 -8.32 14.56 -8.98
C ARG A 66 -9.25 13.85 -9.95
N ALA A 67 -8.94 13.85 -11.25
CA ALA A 67 -9.74 13.24 -12.31
C ALA A 67 -9.67 11.70 -12.34
N LEU A 68 -8.79 11.07 -11.56
CA LEU A 68 -8.62 9.62 -11.56
C LEU A 68 -9.90 8.92 -11.06
N VAL A 69 -10.43 8.01 -11.87
CA VAL A 69 -11.55 7.12 -11.51
C VAL A 69 -11.14 6.16 -10.39
N PRO A 70 -12.09 5.55 -9.66
CA PRO A 70 -11.78 4.56 -8.65
C PRO A 70 -10.89 3.43 -9.20
N VAL A 71 -9.78 3.16 -8.51
CA VAL A 71 -8.93 1.98 -8.70
C VAL A 71 -9.00 1.10 -7.47
N THR A 72 -8.58 -0.16 -7.56
CA THR A 72 -8.62 -1.08 -6.42
C THR A 72 -7.80 -0.59 -5.25
N GLN A 73 -6.62 -0.01 -5.53
CA GLN A 73 -5.80 0.64 -4.52
C GLN A 73 -4.93 1.73 -5.16
N LEU A 74 -4.95 2.92 -4.56
CA LEU A 74 -4.19 4.08 -4.99
C LEU A 74 -3.03 4.34 -4.05
N TYR A 75 -1.81 4.27 -4.58
CA TYR A 75 -0.58 4.58 -3.87
C TYR A 75 -0.07 5.97 -4.26
N LEU A 76 0.19 6.79 -3.26
CA LEU A 76 1.00 8.00 -3.39
C LEU A 76 2.40 7.71 -2.85
N SER A 77 3.42 7.74 -3.72
CA SER A 77 4.82 7.62 -3.30
C SER A 77 5.24 8.92 -2.63
N VAL A 78 5.65 8.85 -1.36
CA VAL A 78 6.11 10.00 -0.57
C VAL A 78 7.49 9.67 -0.02
N ASP A 79 8.51 9.87 -0.84
CA ASP A 79 9.88 9.45 -0.51
C ASP A 79 10.62 10.49 0.35
N ALA A 80 10.01 11.65 0.59
CA ALA A 80 10.54 12.73 1.42
C ALA A 80 9.42 13.55 2.08
N ALA A 81 9.67 14.09 3.27
CA ALA A 81 8.67 14.82 4.06
C ALA A 81 8.83 16.35 4.03
N THR A 82 9.92 16.85 3.45
CA THR A 82 10.24 18.28 3.33
C THR A 82 10.66 18.63 1.89
N PRO A 83 10.52 19.89 1.45
CA PRO A 83 10.94 20.28 0.11
C PRO A 83 12.43 20.04 -0.14
N GLU A 84 13.29 20.29 0.87
CA GLU A 84 14.73 20.07 0.77
C GLU A 84 15.07 18.58 0.59
N GLU A 85 14.44 17.70 1.37
CA GLU A 85 14.62 16.26 1.23
C GLU A 85 14.09 15.76 -0.12
N LEU A 86 12.92 16.24 -0.56
CA LEU A 86 12.30 15.81 -1.81
C LEU A 86 13.15 16.21 -3.00
N LYS A 87 13.67 17.45 -3.00
CA LYS A 87 14.60 17.91 -4.03
C LYS A 87 15.88 17.09 -4.07
N ARG A 88 16.39 16.68 -2.91
CA ARG A 88 17.62 15.90 -2.79
C ARG A 88 17.45 14.44 -3.25
N ILE A 89 16.34 13.80 -2.88
CA ILE A 89 16.09 12.38 -3.13
C ILE A 89 15.48 12.18 -4.53
N ASP A 90 14.38 12.88 -4.83
CA ASP A 90 13.56 12.60 -6.01
C ASP A 90 14.02 13.37 -7.25
N ARG A 91 14.81 14.44 -7.06
CA ARG A 91 15.30 15.31 -8.14
C ARG A 91 14.17 15.69 -9.12
N PRO A 92 13.13 16.37 -8.61
CA PRO A 92 11.90 16.58 -9.35
C PRO A 92 12.13 17.42 -10.61
N LEU A 93 11.29 17.19 -11.62
CA LEU A 93 11.36 17.89 -12.91
C LEU A 93 10.71 19.27 -12.86
N PHE A 94 9.69 19.46 -12.03
CA PHE A 94 8.92 20.69 -11.93
C PHE A 94 9.55 21.65 -10.90
N GLU A 95 9.48 22.96 -11.16
CA GLU A 95 9.97 23.97 -10.21
C GLU A 95 9.06 24.09 -8.97
N ASP A 96 7.75 23.89 -9.15
CA ASP A 96 6.68 23.89 -8.14
C ASP A 96 6.43 22.49 -7.55
N TYR A 97 7.45 21.64 -7.52
CA TYR A 97 7.34 20.22 -7.14
C TYR A 97 6.73 20.00 -5.75
N TRP A 98 6.99 20.90 -4.81
CA TRP A 98 6.52 20.76 -3.43
C TRP A 98 5.06 21.15 -3.32
N GLU A 99 4.66 22.24 -3.98
CA GLU A 99 3.27 22.68 -4.08
C GLU A 99 2.40 21.61 -4.74
N ARG A 100 2.91 20.96 -5.79
CA ARG A 100 2.26 19.82 -6.46
C ARG A 100 2.14 18.61 -5.54
N CYS A 101 3.19 18.29 -4.79
CA CYS A 101 3.16 17.22 -3.78
C CYS A 101 2.06 17.48 -2.74
N LEU A 102 2.05 18.67 -2.13
CA LEU A 102 1.03 19.05 -1.15
C LEU A 102 -0.38 19.09 -1.77
N ALA A 103 -0.52 19.49 -3.04
CA ALA A 103 -1.79 19.42 -3.74
C ALA A 103 -2.26 17.95 -3.89
N CYS A 104 -1.37 17.04 -4.30
CA CYS A 104 -1.71 15.62 -4.41
C CYS A 104 -2.08 14.99 -3.06
N VAL A 105 -1.35 15.33 -1.99
CA VAL A 105 -1.67 14.92 -0.61
C VAL A 105 -3.09 15.34 -0.22
N ARG A 106 -3.49 16.59 -0.53
CA ARG A 106 -4.85 17.08 -0.29
C ARG A 106 -5.91 16.41 -1.17
N GLU A 107 -5.60 16.11 -2.44
CA GLU A 107 -6.51 15.37 -3.31
C GLU A 107 -6.68 13.91 -2.86
N LEU A 108 -5.63 13.28 -2.32
CA LEU A 108 -5.71 11.91 -1.81
C LEU A 108 -6.76 11.79 -0.70
N ARG A 109 -6.84 12.78 0.21
CA ARG A 109 -7.84 12.82 1.30
C ARG A 109 -9.29 12.75 0.80
N LYS A 110 -9.55 13.22 -0.42
CA LYS A 110 -10.89 13.25 -1.01
C LYS A 110 -11.28 11.91 -1.63
N LYS A 111 -10.31 11.00 -1.85
CA LYS A 111 -10.56 9.70 -2.46
C LYS A 111 -11.23 8.77 -1.44
N ARG A 112 -12.31 8.11 -1.88
CA ARG A 112 -13.09 7.15 -1.07
C ARG A 112 -12.57 5.73 -1.17
N GLN A 113 -11.95 5.39 -2.30
CA GLN A 113 -11.24 4.13 -2.52
C GLN A 113 -10.06 3.96 -1.55
N ARG A 114 -9.47 2.77 -1.54
CA ARG A 114 -8.33 2.43 -0.69
C ARG A 114 -7.10 3.25 -1.07
N THR A 115 -6.59 4.01 -0.12
CA THR A 115 -5.44 4.91 -0.30
C THR A 115 -4.23 4.48 0.52
N VAL A 116 -3.05 4.58 -0.07
CA VAL A 116 -1.80 4.18 0.59
C VAL A 116 -0.74 5.25 0.38
N PHE A 117 -0.10 5.69 1.46
CA PHE A 117 1.20 6.33 1.37
C PHE A 117 2.28 5.26 1.31
N ARG A 118 3.09 5.29 0.25
CA ARG A 118 4.23 4.37 0.13
C ARG A 118 5.52 5.15 0.37
N LEU A 119 6.22 4.82 1.44
CA LEU A 119 7.47 5.45 1.84
C LEU A 119 8.63 4.50 1.54
N THR A 120 9.58 4.92 0.71
CA THR A 120 10.83 4.17 0.52
C THR A 120 11.88 4.69 1.50
N MET A 121 12.14 3.95 2.57
CA MET A 121 13.08 4.37 3.61
C MET A 121 14.53 4.11 3.18
N VAL A 122 15.36 5.15 3.28
CA VAL A 122 16.79 5.15 2.98
C VAL A 122 17.52 5.72 4.20
N ASN A 123 18.35 4.91 4.85
CA ASN A 123 19.09 5.34 6.03
C ASN A 123 19.98 6.54 5.70
N ALA A 124 20.01 7.52 6.63
CA ALA A 124 20.71 8.81 6.55
C ALA A 124 20.15 9.82 5.52
N TYR A 125 19.03 9.51 4.87
CA TYR A 125 18.37 10.41 3.93
C TYR A 125 16.97 10.85 4.39
N ASN A 126 16.12 9.93 4.82
CA ASN A 126 14.71 10.24 5.11
C ASN A 126 14.14 9.52 6.35
N ASN A 127 14.99 8.99 7.23
CA ASN A 127 14.58 8.13 8.36
C ASN A 127 14.48 8.86 9.72
N GLU A 128 14.70 10.18 9.77
CA GLU A 128 14.77 10.91 11.04
C GLU A 128 13.57 11.83 11.31
N ASN A 129 12.93 12.37 10.27
CA ASN A 129 11.94 13.44 10.40
C ASN A 129 10.49 12.94 10.56
N HIS A 130 10.24 12.23 11.65
CA HIS A 130 8.93 11.64 11.96
C HIS A 130 7.81 12.71 12.05
N GLY A 131 8.14 13.91 12.53
CA GLY A 131 7.20 15.03 12.63
C GLY A 131 6.70 15.52 11.27
N ALA A 132 7.59 15.69 10.30
CA ALA A 132 7.19 16.10 8.95
C ALA A 132 6.39 15.02 8.22
N TYR A 133 6.74 13.74 8.41
CA TYR A 133 5.91 12.64 7.88
C TYR A 133 4.52 12.63 8.51
N ALA A 134 4.42 12.85 9.82
CA ALA A 134 3.14 12.98 10.51
C ALA A 134 2.31 14.16 9.98
N ASP A 135 2.92 15.30 9.63
CA ASP A 135 2.22 16.43 9.00
C ASP A 135 1.55 16.02 7.67
N LEU A 136 2.28 15.28 6.82
CA LEU A 136 1.75 14.79 5.54
C LEU A 136 0.64 13.74 5.74
N VAL A 137 0.85 12.80 6.67
CA VAL A 137 -0.15 11.76 7.00
C VAL A 137 -1.42 12.38 7.57
N GLU A 138 -1.33 13.39 8.44
CA GLU A 138 -2.51 14.08 8.97
C GLU A 138 -3.27 14.88 7.89
N MET A 139 -2.53 15.41 6.91
CA MET A 139 -3.11 16.15 5.80
C MET A 139 -3.88 15.21 4.86
N ALA A 140 -3.27 14.12 4.41
CA ALA A 140 -3.90 13.16 3.49
C ALA A 140 -4.87 12.18 4.17
N TRP A 141 -4.59 11.81 5.41
CA TRP A 141 -5.32 10.77 6.15
C TRP A 141 -5.51 9.45 5.37
N PRO A 142 -4.43 8.86 4.82
CA PRO A 142 -4.52 7.66 3.99
C PRO A 142 -5.00 6.44 4.81
N ASP A 143 -5.60 5.47 4.15
CA ASP A 143 -6.00 4.23 4.82
C ASP A 143 -4.81 3.45 5.38
N PHE A 144 -3.69 3.49 4.65
CA PHE A 144 -2.47 2.78 5.00
C PHE A 144 -1.21 3.64 4.77
N VAL A 145 -0.17 3.36 5.55
CA VAL A 145 1.20 3.79 5.28
C VAL A 145 2.07 2.55 5.17
N GLU A 146 2.55 2.28 3.95
CA GLU A 146 3.50 1.20 3.67
C GLU A 146 4.92 1.76 3.73
N VAL A 147 5.70 1.31 4.70
CA VAL A 147 7.11 1.69 4.85
C VAL A 147 7.98 0.55 4.38
N LYS A 148 8.74 0.78 3.33
CA LYS A 148 9.60 -0.22 2.71
C LYS A 148 11.05 0.22 2.72
N GLY A 149 11.93 -0.64 3.22
CA GLY A 149 13.37 -0.43 3.12
C GLY A 149 13.86 -0.45 1.67
N VAL A 150 14.71 0.52 1.31
CA VAL A 150 15.30 0.57 -0.04
C VAL A 150 16.05 -0.72 -0.36
N THR A 151 15.81 -1.27 -1.54
CA THR A 151 16.57 -2.42 -2.05
C THR A 151 17.65 -1.92 -3.00
N TYR A 152 18.89 -2.35 -2.80
CA TYR A 152 20.00 -1.93 -3.64
C TYR A 152 20.02 -2.70 -4.96
N CYS A 153 19.73 -2.03 -6.07
CA CYS A 153 19.70 -2.63 -7.41
C CYS A 153 21.06 -2.60 -8.16
N GLY A 154 22.18 -2.45 -7.45
CA GLY A 154 23.53 -2.46 -8.01
C GLY A 154 24.16 -1.07 -8.16
N THR A 155 25.46 -1.04 -8.45
CA THR A 155 26.25 0.17 -8.63
C THR A 155 25.92 0.83 -9.96
N SER A 156 25.17 1.93 -9.94
CA SER A 156 25.17 2.89 -11.05
C SER A 156 26.33 3.88 -10.86
N ALA A 157 26.97 4.31 -11.95
CA ALA A 157 28.07 5.29 -11.91
C ALA A 157 27.67 6.65 -11.30
N THR A 158 26.37 6.87 -11.06
CA THR A 158 25.75 8.10 -10.56
C THR A 158 25.19 8.00 -9.14
N SER A 159 25.18 6.81 -8.52
CA SER A 159 24.63 6.62 -7.16
C SER A 159 25.74 6.49 -6.12
N THR A 160 25.67 7.29 -5.06
CA THR A 160 26.57 7.23 -3.90
C THR A 160 26.05 6.28 -2.80
N LEU A 161 24.92 5.62 -3.02
CA LEU A 161 24.29 4.76 -2.01
C LEU A 161 25.10 3.47 -1.80
N THR A 162 25.29 3.08 -0.54
CA THR A 162 25.95 1.83 -0.16
C THR A 162 24.95 0.90 0.53
N MET A 163 25.14 -0.42 0.32
CA MET A 163 24.30 -1.43 1.01
C MET A 163 24.44 -1.38 2.53
N LYS A 164 25.63 -1.04 3.03
CA LYS A 164 25.91 -1.08 4.48
C LYS A 164 25.28 0.09 5.21
N ASP A 165 25.32 1.28 4.60
CA ASP A 165 25.01 2.52 5.32
C ASP A 165 23.61 3.03 4.99
N ASN A 166 23.04 2.67 3.82
CA ASN A 166 21.77 3.23 3.35
C ASN A 166 20.59 2.24 3.29
N VAL A 167 20.84 0.93 3.28
CA VAL A 167 19.77 -0.07 3.32
C VAL A 167 19.37 -0.31 4.78
N PRO A 168 18.13 0.02 5.17
CA PRO A 168 17.70 -0.20 6.54
C PRO A 168 17.47 -1.68 6.84
N ARG A 169 17.73 -2.05 8.09
CA ARG A 169 17.30 -3.35 8.62
C ARG A 169 15.82 -3.31 8.98
N HIS A 170 15.21 -4.48 9.08
CA HIS A 170 13.78 -4.61 9.38
C HIS A 170 13.41 -4.01 10.75
N ASP A 171 14.25 -4.18 11.77
CA ASP A 171 14.08 -3.56 13.09
C ASP A 171 14.08 -2.03 13.03
N GLU A 172 14.86 -1.44 12.12
CA GLU A 172 14.90 0.02 11.91
C GLU A 172 13.61 0.52 11.25
N VAL A 173 13.06 -0.24 10.30
CA VAL A 173 11.75 0.07 9.69
C VAL A 173 10.63 -0.02 10.73
N ILE A 174 10.60 -1.07 11.55
CA ILE A 174 9.64 -1.20 12.65
C ILE A 174 9.75 0.00 13.60
N THR A 175 10.97 0.34 14.05
CA THR A 175 11.20 1.46 14.97
C THR A 175 10.71 2.78 14.39
N PHE A 176 10.91 3.02 13.09
CA PHE A 176 10.37 4.19 12.40
C PHE A 176 8.84 4.19 12.41
N CYS A 177 8.21 3.06 12.10
CA CYS A 177 6.76 2.91 12.11
C CYS A 177 6.16 3.14 13.51
N GLU A 178 6.77 2.59 14.57
CA GLU A 178 6.33 2.79 15.96
C GLU A 178 6.37 4.27 16.33
N ARG A 179 7.48 4.96 16.03
CA ARG A 179 7.62 6.40 16.28
C ARG A 179 6.63 7.25 15.50
N LEU A 180 6.33 6.88 14.25
CA LEU A 180 5.32 7.57 13.45
C LEU A 180 3.92 7.39 14.06
N CYS A 181 3.57 6.18 14.50
CA CYS A 181 2.31 5.92 15.20
C CYS A 181 2.20 6.70 16.52
N ASP A 182 3.28 6.74 17.30
CA ASP A 182 3.33 7.49 18.56
C ASP A 182 3.17 9.00 18.34
N GLU A 183 3.82 9.55 17.31
CA GLU A 183 3.68 10.96 16.96
C GLU A 183 2.25 11.30 16.51
N LEU A 184 1.62 10.46 15.70
CA LEU A 184 0.23 10.62 15.28
C LEU A 184 -0.75 10.53 16.46
N ALA A 185 -0.50 9.61 17.40
CA ALA A 185 -1.28 9.48 18.63
C ALA A 185 -1.13 10.71 19.53
N ARG A 186 0.10 11.20 19.71
CA ARG A 186 0.43 12.38 20.54
C ARG A 186 -0.30 13.64 20.05
N ARG A 187 -0.48 13.78 18.74
CA ARG A 187 -1.19 14.91 18.13
C ARG A 187 -2.71 14.83 18.29
N ARG A 188 -3.25 13.64 18.60
CA ARG A 188 -4.68 13.40 18.79
C ARG A 188 -4.99 12.72 20.13
N PRO A 189 -4.74 13.38 21.27
CA PRO A 189 -4.91 12.78 22.60
C PRO A 189 -6.36 12.40 22.97
N GLY A 190 -7.36 12.89 22.20
CA GLY A 190 -8.78 12.56 22.37
C GLY A 190 -9.37 11.78 21.19
N TYR A 191 -8.53 11.15 20.37
CA TYR A 191 -9.03 10.25 19.33
C TYR A 191 -9.83 9.12 19.98
N HIS A 192 -10.91 8.67 19.35
CA HIS A 192 -11.69 7.53 19.81
C HIS A 192 -11.87 6.61 18.62
N SER A 193 -11.54 5.34 18.81
CA SER A 193 -11.68 4.37 17.74
C SER A 193 -13.16 4.24 17.33
N PRO A 194 -13.46 4.24 16.03
CA PRO A 194 -14.84 4.14 15.58
C PRO A 194 -15.40 2.77 15.96
N SER A 195 -16.57 2.75 16.59
CA SER A 195 -17.27 1.51 16.92
C SER A 195 -17.79 0.86 15.63
N MET A 196 -17.06 -0.10 15.11
CA MET A 196 -17.46 -0.91 13.96
C MET A 196 -18.13 -2.18 14.48
N THR A 197 -19.45 -2.29 14.27
CA THR A 197 -20.19 -3.53 14.51
C THR A 197 -20.35 -4.24 13.18
N ALA A 198 -19.60 -5.32 12.97
CA ALA A 198 -19.79 -6.23 11.85
C ALA A 198 -20.06 -7.64 12.39
N GLU A 199 -20.68 -8.52 11.61
CA GLU A 199 -20.90 -9.91 12.01
C GLU A 199 -19.58 -10.56 12.40
N ALA A 200 -19.52 -11.13 13.61
CA ALA A 200 -18.29 -11.69 14.16
C ALA A 200 -17.81 -12.85 13.29
N CYS A 201 -16.54 -12.80 12.85
CA CYS A 201 -15.89 -13.95 12.23
C CYS A 201 -15.41 -14.88 13.35
N PRO A 202 -15.98 -16.10 13.51
CA PRO A 202 -15.61 -16.96 14.62
C PRO A 202 -14.15 -17.41 14.48
N LEU A 203 -13.41 -17.35 15.60
CA LEU A 203 -12.10 -17.99 15.72
C LEU A 203 -12.24 -19.50 15.46
N THR A 204 -11.36 -20.06 14.64
CA THR A 204 -11.30 -21.52 14.44
C THR A 204 -10.46 -22.17 15.55
N PRO A 205 -10.68 -23.46 15.87
CA PRO A 205 -9.89 -24.16 16.89
C PRO A 205 -8.38 -24.25 16.60
N ASN A 206 -7.96 -23.93 15.38
CA ASN A 206 -6.55 -23.90 14.96
C ASN A 206 -5.95 -22.49 15.00
N ASP A 207 -6.75 -21.46 15.32
CA ASP A 207 -6.26 -20.09 15.42
C ASP A 207 -5.48 -19.95 16.73
N ASP A 208 -4.22 -19.49 16.64
CA ASP A 208 -3.38 -19.24 17.81
C ASP A 208 -4.02 -18.13 18.67
N PRO A 209 -4.34 -18.35 19.95
CA PRO A 209 -4.92 -17.32 20.82
C PRO A 209 -4.00 -16.10 21.03
N GLU A 210 -2.74 -16.16 20.61
CA GLU A 210 -1.86 -14.98 20.44
C GLU A 210 -2.13 -14.21 19.12
N VAL A 211 -3.33 -14.30 18.53
CA VAL A 211 -3.80 -13.36 17.51
C VAL A 211 -3.48 -11.95 18.02
N VAL A 212 -2.64 -11.23 17.29
CA VAL A 212 -2.10 -9.94 17.73
C VAL A 212 -3.23 -8.91 17.81
N VAL A 213 -3.80 -8.85 19.01
CA VAL A 213 -4.67 -7.81 19.52
C VAL A 213 -3.86 -6.51 19.50
N LEU A 214 -4.51 -5.39 19.20
CA LEU A 214 -3.92 -4.07 19.49
C LEU A 214 -3.30 -4.11 20.90
N PRO A 215 -2.03 -3.70 21.09
CA PRO A 215 -1.39 -3.81 22.39
C PRO A 215 -2.23 -3.08 23.44
N ALA A 216 -2.32 -3.65 24.64
CA ALA A 216 -3.13 -3.08 25.72
C ALA A 216 -2.73 -1.61 25.96
N GLY A 217 -3.70 -0.69 25.92
CA GLY A 217 -3.46 0.75 26.04
C GLY A 217 -3.11 1.48 24.72
N ALA A 218 -3.06 0.76 23.59
CA ALA A 218 -3.07 1.38 22.26
C ALA A 218 -4.50 1.64 21.75
N GLU A 219 -5.52 1.10 22.41
CA GLU A 219 -6.93 1.44 22.19
C GLU A 219 -7.07 2.97 22.19
N ASN A 220 -7.60 3.56 21.12
CA ASN A 220 -7.71 5.01 20.88
C ASN A 220 -6.51 5.72 20.20
N ARG A 221 -5.67 4.99 19.47
CA ARG A 221 -4.75 5.60 18.49
C ARG A 221 -5.35 5.51 17.08
N PRO A 222 -5.11 6.50 16.22
CA PRO A 222 -5.68 6.47 14.86
C PRO A 222 -4.98 5.47 13.94
N TYR A 223 -3.69 5.22 14.15
CA TYR A 223 -2.87 4.36 13.30
C TYR A 223 -2.09 3.34 14.13
N HIS A 224 -1.95 2.14 13.58
CA HIS A 224 -1.23 1.03 14.20
C HIS A 224 -0.46 0.22 13.16
N ILE A 225 0.59 -0.46 13.60
CA ILE A 225 1.24 -1.47 12.79
C ILE A 225 0.30 -2.68 12.69
N ALA A 226 -0.16 -2.99 11.48
CA ALA A 226 -1.09 -4.09 11.22
C ALA A 226 -0.38 -5.33 10.67
N CYS A 227 0.62 -5.14 9.81
CA CYS A 227 1.33 -6.23 9.14
C CYS A 227 2.82 -5.95 9.06
N GLU A 228 3.61 -7.01 8.98
CA GLU A 228 5.02 -6.97 8.62
C GLU A 228 5.34 -8.03 7.58
N HIS A 229 6.34 -7.77 6.74
CA HIS A 229 6.93 -8.75 5.85
C HIS A 229 8.46 -8.61 5.92
N GLU A 230 9.06 -9.36 6.84
CA GLU A 230 10.48 -9.27 7.17
C GLU A 230 11.35 -9.54 5.94
N HIS A 231 10.93 -10.47 5.07
CA HIS A 231 11.72 -10.86 3.90
C HIS A 231 11.89 -9.73 2.88
N SER A 232 10.88 -8.85 2.72
CA SER A 232 10.99 -7.69 1.84
C SER A 232 11.26 -6.38 2.58
N CYS A 233 11.59 -6.46 3.88
CA CYS A 233 11.80 -5.29 4.74
C CYS A 233 10.65 -4.26 4.63
N CYS A 234 9.41 -4.74 4.76
CA CYS A 234 8.21 -3.90 4.60
C CYS A 234 7.30 -4.01 5.82
N VAL A 235 6.78 -2.88 6.29
CA VAL A 235 5.86 -2.78 7.42
C VAL A 235 4.64 -1.97 6.98
N LEU A 236 3.44 -2.45 7.31
CA LEU A 236 2.17 -1.80 7.01
C LEU A 236 1.58 -1.19 8.27
N ILE A 237 1.45 0.12 8.27
CA ILE A 237 0.63 0.87 9.23
C ILE A 237 -0.77 1.01 8.64
N ALA A 238 -1.81 0.78 9.43
CA ALA A 238 -3.20 0.89 9.03
C ALA A 238 -3.96 1.84 9.95
N LEU A 239 -4.97 2.54 9.40
CA LEU A 239 -5.99 3.19 10.21
C LEU A 239 -6.73 2.16 11.06
N ASP A 240 -7.04 2.52 12.29
CA ASP A 240 -7.76 1.68 13.26
C ASP A 240 -9.17 1.26 12.81
N LYS A 241 -9.81 2.00 11.89
CA LYS A 241 -11.10 1.61 11.28
C LYS A 241 -11.05 0.24 10.59
N PHE A 242 -9.86 -0.25 10.23
CA PHE A 242 -9.65 -1.59 9.67
C PHE A 242 -9.46 -2.67 10.74
N TYR A 243 -9.49 -2.33 12.03
CA TYR A 243 -9.45 -3.25 13.15
C TYR A 243 -10.82 -3.33 13.81
N PHE A 244 -11.53 -4.42 13.58
CA PHE A 244 -12.84 -4.68 14.18
C PHE A 244 -13.04 -6.18 14.39
N ASN A 245 -13.97 -6.57 15.27
CA ASN A 245 -14.16 -7.97 15.64
C ASN A 245 -12.87 -8.66 16.12
N GLN A 246 -11.98 -7.91 16.78
CA GLN A 246 -10.68 -8.37 17.27
C GLN A 246 -9.75 -8.89 16.15
N ARG A 247 -9.92 -8.40 14.92
CA ARG A 247 -9.11 -8.79 13.76
C ARG A 247 -8.80 -7.58 12.89
N TRP A 248 -7.66 -7.65 12.22
CA TRP A 248 -7.33 -6.77 11.12
C TRP A 248 -8.08 -7.19 9.86
N HIS A 249 -8.59 -6.22 9.12
CA HIS A 249 -9.26 -6.37 7.83
C HIS A 249 -8.51 -5.56 6.75
N THR A 250 -7.21 -5.84 6.62
CA THR A 250 -6.34 -5.13 5.67
C THR A 250 -6.29 -5.78 4.29
N TRP A 251 -6.88 -6.96 4.09
CA TRP A 251 -6.94 -7.62 2.80
C TRP A 251 -8.10 -7.11 1.95
N ILE A 252 -8.08 -7.45 0.66
CA ILE A 252 -9.02 -6.94 -0.35
C ILE A 252 -9.92 -8.10 -0.79
N ASP A 253 -11.23 -7.93 -0.62
CA ASP A 253 -12.23 -8.75 -1.31
C ASP A 253 -12.36 -8.25 -2.76
N TYR A 254 -11.57 -8.87 -3.64
CA TYR A 254 -11.53 -8.50 -5.06
C TYR A 254 -12.87 -8.71 -5.77
N ASP A 255 -13.66 -9.72 -5.38
CA ASP A 255 -14.94 -10.00 -6.02
C ASP A 255 -15.98 -8.93 -5.63
N LYS A 256 -15.94 -8.46 -4.39
CA LYS A 256 -16.76 -7.35 -3.92
C LYS A 256 -16.33 -6.03 -4.55
N PHE A 257 -15.02 -5.75 -4.63
CA PHE A 257 -14.51 -4.58 -5.36
C PHE A 257 -15.00 -4.57 -6.81
N ASN A 258 -14.87 -5.70 -7.53
CA ASN A 258 -15.28 -5.81 -8.94
C ASN A 258 -16.79 -5.52 -9.13
N LYS A 259 -17.64 -5.95 -8.18
CA LYS A 259 -19.08 -5.62 -8.22
C LYS A 259 -19.33 -4.13 -7.97
N LEU A 260 -18.66 -3.55 -6.98
CA LEU A 260 -18.81 -2.15 -6.59
C LEU A 260 -18.35 -1.20 -7.70
N VAL A 261 -17.18 -1.45 -8.29
CA VAL A 261 -16.63 -0.60 -9.35
C VAL A 261 -17.47 -0.67 -10.62
N LYS A 262 -18.00 -1.86 -10.96
CA LYS A 262 -18.91 -2.00 -12.09
C LYS A 262 -20.20 -1.20 -11.90
N ALA A 263 -20.82 -1.30 -10.71
CA ALA A 263 -22.02 -0.53 -10.39
C ALA A 263 -21.75 0.99 -10.40
N PHE A 264 -20.58 1.41 -9.90
CA PHE A 264 -20.13 2.80 -9.97
C PHE A 264 -20.00 3.28 -11.41
N GLU A 265 -19.36 2.52 -12.30
CA GLU A 265 -19.19 2.89 -13.70
C GLU A 265 -20.51 2.94 -14.48
N GLU A 266 -21.42 1.99 -14.23
CA GLU A 266 -22.76 1.97 -14.82
C GLU A 266 -23.54 3.23 -14.39
N ARG A 267 -23.54 3.55 -13.09
CA ARG A 267 -24.21 4.76 -12.58
C ARG A 267 -23.58 6.04 -13.12
N ARG A 268 -22.26 6.10 -13.22
CA ARG A 268 -21.56 7.27 -13.78
C ARG A 268 -21.98 7.54 -15.23
N LYS A 269 -22.07 6.48 -16.05
CA LYS A 269 -22.54 6.58 -17.45
C LYS A 269 -23.99 7.06 -17.52
N GLU A 270 -24.87 6.54 -16.67
CA GLU A 270 -26.27 7.00 -16.60
C GLU A 270 -26.39 8.48 -16.25
N LEU A 271 -25.62 8.97 -15.27
CA LEU A 271 -25.63 10.38 -14.89
C LEU A 271 -25.11 11.28 -16.02
N GLU A 272 -24.02 10.88 -16.67
CA GLU A 272 -23.45 11.58 -17.84
C GLU A 272 -24.48 11.69 -18.99
N GLU A 273 -25.23 10.61 -19.26
CA GLU A 273 -26.28 10.58 -20.29
C GLU A 273 -27.50 11.45 -19.94
N ASN A 274 -27.87 11.52 -18.66
CA ASN A 274 -28.99 12.33 -18.18
C ASN A 274 -28.64 13.81 -17.93
N GLY A 275 -27.37 14.18 -18.04
CA GLY A 275 -26.88 15.54 -17.76
C GLY A 275 -26.95 15.92 -16.27
N GLU A 276 -26.96 14.93 -15.38
CA GLU A 276 -26.99 15.09 -13.93
C GLU A 276 -25.55 15.20 -13.38
N GLY A 277 -25.35 16.02 -12.35
CA GLY A 277 -24.02 16.23 -11.76
C GLY A 277 -23.60 15.10 -10.81
N GLU A 278 -22.28 14.96 -10.61
CA GLU A 278 -21.68 13.92 -9.74
C GLU A 278 -22.09 13.96 -8.26
N ASN A 279 -22.79 15.00 -7.80
CA ASN A 279 -23.14 15.19 -6.39
C ASN A 279 -24.14 14.16 -5.82
N ASP A 280 -24.82 13.38 -6.66
CA ASP A 280 -25.76 12.32 -6.26
C ASP A 280 -25.15 10.90 -6.39
N MET A 281 -23.83 10.78 -6.54
CA MET A 281 -23.14 9.50 -6.55
C MET A 281 -22.90 8.99 -5.13
N ASP A 282 -23.58 7.89 -4.76
CA ASP A 282 -23.25 7.16 -3.54
C ASP A 282 -21.99 6.33 -3.80
N GLU A 283 -20.83 6.87 -3.43
CA GLU A 283 -19.53 6.24 -3.66
C GLU A 283 -19.21 5.19 -2.60
N PHE A 284 -18.82 4.00 -3.04
CA PHE A 284 -18.26 2.98 -2.15
C PHE A 284 -16.94 3.45 -1.54
N THR A 285 -16.65 2.95 -0.35
CA THR A 285 -15.47 3.28 0.44
C THR A 285 -14.52 2.09 0.54
N SER A 286 -13.30 2.34 1.02
CA SER A 286 -12.32 1.27 1.27
C SER A 286 -12.77 0.19 2.25
N LEU A 287 -13.75 0.47 3.13
CA LEU A 287 -14.33 -0.53 4.04
C LEU A 287 -15.31 -1.48 3.35
N ASP A 288 -15.84 -1.10 2.19
CA ASP A 288 -16.87 -1.89 1.49
C ASP A 288 -16.31 -3.14 0.82
N TYR A 289 -14.99 -3.32 0.71
CA TYR A 289 -14.37 -4.48 0.06
C TYR A 289 -13.16 -5.00 0.84
N VAL A 290 -13.24 -4.96 2.17
CA VAL A 290 -12.21 -5.52 3.04
C VAL A 290 -12.41 -7.01 3.28
N GLU A 291 -11.30 -7.71 3.44
CA GLU A 291 -11.24 -9.13 3.83
C GLU A 291 -10.35 -9.25 5.09
N PRO A 292 -10.60 -10.22 5.99
CA PRO A 292 -9.74 -10.46 7.15
C PRO A 292 -8.27 -10.67 6.74
N THR A 293 -7.37 -10.03 7.47
CA THR A 293 -5.93 -10.24 7.35
C THR A 293 -5.59 -11.64 7.85
N PRO A 294 -4.90 -12.48 7.05
CA PRO A 294 -4.42 -13.77 7.52
C PRO A 294 -3.48 -13.62 8.70
N LEU A 295 -3.59 -14.50 9.69
CA LEU A 295 -2.82 -14.42 10.93
C LEU A 295 -1.30 -14.46 10.72
N TRP A 296 -0.82 -15.20 9.73
CA TRP A 296 0.61 -15.24 9.37
C TRP A 296 1.13 -13.92 8.79
N ALA A 297 0.24 -13.01 8.37
CA ALA A 297 0.57 -11.71 7.79
C ALA A 297 0.54 -10.59 8.83
N THR A 298 -0.04 -10.81 10.02
CA THR A 298 -0.15 -9.77 11.04
C THR A 298 1.22 -9.48 11.66
N TYR A 299 1.37 -8.27 12.18
CA TYR A 299 2.57 -7.87 12.91
C TYR A 299 2.86 -8.83 14.07
N GLN A 300 4.13 -9.16 14.31
CA GLN A 300 4.60 -10.09 15.36
C GLN A 300 4.12 -11.54 15.23
N SER A 301 3.50 -11.89 14.09
CA SER A 301 3.23 -13.30 13.76
C SER A 301 4.53 -14.10 13.70
N LYS A 302 4.45 -15.39 14.04
CA LYS A 302 5.59 -16.31 13.96
C LYS A 302 6.22 -16.36 12.57
N GLU A 303 5.38 -16.23 11.54
CA GLU A 303 5.76 -16.26 10.14
C GLU A 303 6.41 -14.96 9.65
N ARG A 304 6.22 -13.85 10.38
CA ARG A 304 6.71 -12.50 10.05
C ARG A 304 6.34 -12.09 8.62
N GLY A 305 5.10 -12.37 8.24
CA GLY A 305 4.55 -12.08 6.92
C GLY A 305 4.78 -13.16 5.86
N PHE A 306 5.56 -14.20 6.13
CA PHE A 306 5.87 -15.19 5.11
C PHE A 306 4.77 -16.26 5.03
N ASP A 307 4.04 -16.31 3.92
CA ASP A 307 2.96 -17.27 3.68
C ASP A 307 3.42 -18.73 3.97
N PRO A 308 2.81 -19.44 4.94
CA PRO A 308 3.12 -20.82 5.29
C PRO A 308 3.06 -21.81 4.12
N ASN A 309 2.26 -21.50 3.09
CA ASN A 309 2.13 -22.34 1.90
C ASN A 309 3.32 -22.19 0.94
N GLN A 310 4.23 -21.25 1.20
CA GLN A 310 5.44 -21.05 0.42
C GLN A 310 6.62 -21.75 1.08
N THR A 311 7.52 -22.30 0.27
CA THR A 311 8.74 -22.95 0.78
C THR A 311 9.91 -21.97 0.73
N ARG A 312 10.50 -21.67 1.89
CA ARG A 312 11.76 -20.90 1.96
C ARG A 312 12.90 -21.71 1.35
N VAL A 313 13.55 -21.17 0.32
CA VAL A 313 14.73 -21.81 -0.29
C VAL A 313 15.99 -21.28 0.39
N LEU A 314 16.58 -22.09 1.27
CA LEU A 314 17.86 -21.82 1.92
C LEU A 314 18.99 -22.56 1.18
N ARG A 315 20.01 -21.86 0.68
CA ARG A 315 21.15 -22.50 -0.01
C ARG A 315 22.11 -23.15 1.00
N LYS A 316 22.57 -24.36 0.70
CA LYS A 316 23.32 -25.24 1.62
C LYS A 316 24.73 -24.77 2.05
N ASN A 317 25.39 -23.81 1.40
CA ASN A 317 26.80 -23.45 1.69
C ASN A 317 27.23 -22.00 1.28
N GLY A 318 26.31 -21.06 1.11
CA GLY A 318 26.65 -19.66 0.82
C GLY A 318 26.42 -18.78 2.05
N ARG A 319 27.31 -17.81 2.32
CA ARG A 319 26.91 -16.64 3.12
C ARG A 319 25.57 -16.12 2.57
N PRO A 320 24.62 -15.71 3.42
CA PRO A 320 23.27 -15.35 2.99
C PRO A 320 23.36 -14.28 1.90
N THR A 321 23.22 -14.72 0.65
CA THR A 321 23.07 -13.84 -0.50
C THR A 321 21.64 -14.04 -0.93
N MET A 322 20.80 -13.09 -0.48
CA MET A 322 19.42 -13.02 -0.89
C MET A 322 19.39 -12.79 -2.40
N ILE A 323 18.93 -13.78 -3.15
CA ILE A 323 18.49 -13.56 -4.52
C ILE A 323 16.99 -13.46 -4.42
N THR A 324 16.51 -12.23 -4.39
CA THR A 324 15.09 -11.93 -4.54
C THR A 324 14.71 -12.21 -5.98
N SER A 325 13.61 -12.94 -6.17
CA SER A 325 12.75 -12.72 -7.33
C SER A 325 11.96 -11.43 -7.09
N GLY A 326 12.68 -10.31 -7.10
CA GLY A 326 12.17 -9.01 -7.54
C GLY A 326 12.70 -8.79 -8.94
N CYS A 327 11.99 -8.00 -9.75
CA CYS A 327 12.33 -7.69 -11.15
C CYS A 327 13.83 -7.56 -11.44
#